data_AF-A0A5J5HSK5-F1
#
_entry.id   AF-A0A5J5HSK5-F1
#
_cell.length_a   1.000
_cell.length_b   1.000
_cell.length_c   1.000
_cell.angle_alpha   90.00
_cell.angle_beta   90.00
_cell.angle_gamma   90.00
#
_symmetry.space_group_name_H-M   'P 1'
#
loop_
_entity.id
_entity.type
_entity.pdbx_description
1 polymer ?
#
loop_
_entity_poly.entity_id
_entity_poly.type
_entity_poly.pdbx_seq_one_letter_code
_entity_poly.pdbx_strand_id
1 'polypeptide(L)'
;MDNYYNKQQLLSEFRCMIQFIEITFKGARLEQTTIKIPRELLQGTQNKGLGDKLKATYPLFHEDFSKYTKPVKEEVDKCRSKFTRVLSKKYGRVMLVKEKAEFEKVVQAIRDKIEQYKEEVSHILNLQIEKTKQELIEYFTPILMEQPPDQLLQLNNERIEEEDVKTYIEWLLGKEFPTAEQILKRVEFYHVFKDVTLQNLQDEQFYQDIEKAFKRDQMYWPHQKQIQAELYLA
;
A
#
# COMPACT_ATOMS: atom_id res chain seq x y z
N MET A 1 -10.93 37.20 -29.97
CA MET A 1 -9.69 36.71 -29.32
C MET A 1 -9.73 36.86 -27.80
N ASP A 2 -10.66 37.68 -27.26
CA ASP A 2 -10.72 38.02 -25.82
C ASP A 2 -11.09 36.87 -24.88
N ASN A 3 -11.95 35.94 -25.32
CA ASN A 3 -12.45 34.85 -24.46
C ASN A 3 -11.37 33.79 -24.14
N TYR A 4 -10.40 33.57 -25.04
CA TYR A 4 -9.31 32.60 -24.81
C TYR A 4 -8.25 33.14 -23.85
N TYR A 5 -7.91 34.43 -23.97
CA TYR A 5 -6.96 35.11 -23.08
C TYR A 5 -7.47 35.13 -21.63
N ASN A 6 -8.78 35.37 -21.45
CA ASN A 6 -9.43 35.35 -20.14
C ASN A 6 -9.41 33.95 -19.47
N LYS A 7 -9.61 32.87 -20.25
CA LYS A 7 -9.55 31.49 -19.71
C LYS A 7 -8.14 31.05 -19.31
N GLN A 8 -7.11 31.48 -20.04
CA GLN A 8 -5.71 31.21 -19.68
C GLN A 8 -5.30 31.96 -18.41
N GLN A 9 -5.74 33.21 -18.25
CA GLN A 9 -5.53 33.96 -17.01
C GLN A 9 -6.24 33.28 -15.83
N LEU A 10 -7.51 32.91 -15.99
CA LEU A 10 -8.27 32.20 -14.96
C LEU A 10 -7.58 30.91 -14.54
N LEU A 11 -7.09 30.12 -15.51
CA LEU A 11 -6.33 28.90 -15.26
C LEU A 11 -5.04 29.16 -14.47
N SER A 12 -4.29 30.20 -14.82
CA SER A 12 -3.09 30.58 -14.09
C SER A 12 -3.41 30.97 -12.64
N GLU A 13 -4.47 31.76 -12.42
CA GLU A 13 -4.89 32.16 -11.08
C GLU A 13 -5.27 30.94 -10.23
N PHE A 14 -6.04 30.00 -10.78
CA PHE A 14 -6.38 28.76 -10.09
C PHE A 14 -5.16 27.90 -9.77
N ARG A 15 -4.21 27.76 -10.71
CA ARG A 15 -2.98 26.99 -10.50
C ARG A 15 -2.06 27.60 -9.44
N CYS A 16 -2.15 28.91 -9.19
CA CYS A 16 -1.45 29.56 -8.08
C CYS A 16 -2.13 29.37 -6.73
N MET A 17 -3.43 29.03 -6.72
CA MET A 17 -4.22 28.90 -5.49
C MET A 17 -4.34 27.46 -5.03
N ILE A 18 -4.63 26.52 -5.94
CA ILE A 18 -4.95 25.14 -5.62
C ILE A 18 -4.23 24.14 -6.51
N GLN A 19 -4.01 22.95 -5.96
CA GLN A 19 -3.48 21.81 -6.69
C GLN A 19 -4.22 20.54 -6.27
N PHE A 20 -4.50 19.66 -7.22
CA PHE A 20 -5.00 18.32 -6.89
C PHE A 20 -3.88 17.50 -6.29
N ILE A 21 -4.25 16.63 -5.35
CA ILE A 21 -3.28 15.78 -4.66
C ILE A 21 -3.85 14.39 -4.39
N GLU A 22 -3.05 13.39 -4.73
CA GLU A 22 -3.29 12.00 -4.37
C GLU A 22 -2.23 11.58 -3.35
N ILE A 23 -2.66 11.11 -2.17
CA ILE A 23 -1.78 10.63 -1.11
C ILE A 23 -2.03 9.15 -0.91
N THR A 24 -1.02 8.32 -1.15
CA THR A 24 -1.14 6.86 -1.09
C THR A 24 -0.19 6.27 -0.06
N PHE A 25 -0.72 5.36 0.77
CA PHE A 25 0.04 4.55 1.71
C PHE A 25 -0.34 3.08 1.51
N LYS A 26 0.63 2.24 1.15
CA LYS A 26 0.46 0.80 0.86
C LYS A 26 1.27 -0.05 1.83
N GLY A 27 0.96 -1.35 1.87
CA GLY A 27 1.73 -2.34 2.62
C GLY A 27 1.53 -2.30 4.14
N ALA A 28 0.56 -1.53 4.66
CA ALA A 28 0.33 -1.40 6.10
C ALA A 28 -0.22 -2.66 6.81
N ARG A 29 -0.58 -3.71 6.06
CA ARG A 29 -1.17 -4.95 6.57
C ARG A 29 -0.22 -6.12 6.34
N LEU A 30 0.86 -6.15 7.12
CA LEU A 30 1.87 -7.20 7.00
C LEU A 30 1.30 -8.56 7.42
N GLU A 31 0.40 -8.57 8.39
CA GLU A 31 -0.27 -9.76 8.96
C GLU A 31 -1.07 -10.57 7.92
N GLN A 32 -1.41 -9.97 6.77
CA GLN A 32 -2.11 -10.65 5.68
C GLN A 32 -1.17 -11.36 4.70
N THR A 33 0.14 -11.33 4.96
CA THR A 33 1.13 -12.02 4.12
C THR A 33 0.95 -13.53 4.25
N THR A 34 0.80 -14.19 3.11
CA THR A 34 0.68 -15.64 3.01
C THR A 34 1.74 -16.17 2.06
N ILE A 35 2.12 -17.43 2.27
CA ILE A 35 2.98 -18.19 1.38
C ILE A 35 2.16 -19.28 0.69
N LYS A 36 2.60 -19.70 -0.49
CA LYS A 36 2.04 -20.89 -1.12
C LYS A 36 2.73 -22.11 -0.55
N ILE A 37 1.95 -23.16 -0.31
CA ILE A 37 2.51 -24.46 0.02
C ILE A 37 2.85 -25.19 -1.29
N PRO A 38 4.10 -25.62 -1.50
CA PRO A 38 4.50 -26.42 -2.66
C PRO A 38 3.58 -27.62 -2.87
N ARG A 39 3.24 -27.91 -4.13
CA ARG A 39 2.29 -28.98 -4.48
C ARG A 39 2.81 -30.35 -4.06
N GLU A 40 4.12 -30.52 -4.12
CA GLU A 40 4.87 -31.69 -3.71
C GLU A 40 4.58 -32.04 -2.23
N LEU A 41 4.53 -31.04 -1.36
CA LEU A 41 4.18 -31.22 0.05
C LEU A 41 2.69 -31.55 0.23
N LEU A 42 1.81 -30.96 -0.58
CA LEU A 42 0.37 -31.23 -0.50
C LEU A 42 0.01 -32.65 -0.95
N GLN A 43 0.67 -33.19 -1.98
CA GLN A 43 0.39 -34.53 -2.50
C GLN A 43 0.63 -35.61 -1.44
N GLY A 44 1.68 -35.48 -0.62
CA GLY A 44 1.94 -36.40 0.50
C GLY A 44 0.85 -36.41 1.58
N THR A 45 0.01 -35.36 1.65
CA THR A 45 -1.08 -35.25 2.64
C THR A 45 -2.43 -35.76 2.15
N GLN A 46 -2.64 -35.84 0.83
CA GLN A 46 -3.93 -36.23 0.23
C GLN A 46 -4.28 -37.70 0.52
N ASN A 47 -3.28 -38.57 0.65
CA ASN A 47 -3.48 -39.99 0.95
C ASN A 47 -3.98 -40.29 2.38
N LYS A 48 -3.93 -39.31 3.30
CA LYS A 48 -4.37 -39.48 4.70
C LYS A 48 -5.74 -38.87 5.03
N GLY A 49 -6.50 -38.38 4.03
CA GLY A 49 -7.79 -37.72 4.26
C GLY A 49 -7.69 -36.35 4.97
N LEU A 50 -6.48 -35.79 5.09
CA LEU A 50 -6.21 -34.44 5.59
C LEU A 50 -6.27 -33.37 4.47
N GLY A 51 -6.44 -33.79 3.22
CA GLY A 51 -6.44 -32.94 2.03
C GLY A 51 -7.49 -31.82 2.04
N ASP A 52 -8.59 -31.98 2.78
CA ASP A 52 -9.65 -30.97 2.84
C ASP A 52 -9.34 -29.80 3.81
N LYS A 53 -8.32 -29.92 4.67
CA LYS A 53 -7.99 -28.90 5.69
C LYS A 53 -6.75 -28.05 5.37
N LEU A 54 -5.86 -28.51 4.49
CA LEU A 54 -4.67 -27.75 4.10
C LEU A 54 -4.97 -26.86 2.90
N LYS A 55 -5.13 -25.56 3.15
CA LYS A 55 -5.24 -24.55 2.10
C LYS A 55 -3.93 -24.51 1.31
N ALA A 56 -4.01 -24.26 0.01
CA ALA A 56 -2.84 -24.02 -0.86
C ALA A 56 -1.98 -22.82 -0.41
N THR A 57 -2.47 -22.03 0.55
CA THR A 57 -1.79 -20.88 1.13
C THR A 57 -1.77 -20.98 2.66
N TYR A 58 -0.65 -20.63 3.26
CA TYR A 58 -0.45 -20.61 4.71
C TYR A 58 -0.12 -19.19 5.19
N PRO A 59 -0.69 -18.70 6.31
CA PRO A 59 -0.32 -17.40 6.89
C PRO A 59 1.16 -17.39 7.29
N LEU A 60 1.91 -16.39 6.85
CA LEU A 60 3.33 -16.26 7.18
C LEU A 60 3.56 -15.75 8.61
N PHE A 61 2.55 -15.08 9.18
CA PHE A 61 2.65 -14.39 10.44
C PHE A 61 1.48 -14.74 11.34
N HIS A 62 1.78 -15.05 12.60
CA HIS A 62 0.79 -15.25 13.66
C HIS A 62 0.71 -14.05 14.61
N GLU A 63 1.69 -13.13 14.54
CA GLU A 63 1.71 -11.89 15.32
C GLU A 63 0.91 -10.76 14.65
N ASP A 64 0.37 -9.88 15.50
CA ASP A 64 -0.26 -8.64 15.05
C ASP A 64 0.82 -7.56 14.81
N PHE A 65 1.08 -7.28 13.54
CA PHE A 65 1.99 -6.22 13.10
C PHE A 65 1.33 -4.84 13.06
N SER A 66 0.03 -4.74 13.33
CA SER A 66 -0.71 -3.47 13.29
C SER A 66 -0.19 -2.47 14.32
N LYS A 67 0.39 -2.93 15.44
CA LYS A 67 1.01 -2.09 16.47
C LYS A 67 2.09 -1.15 15.89
N TYR A 68 2.75 -1.56 14.81
CA TYR A 68 3.79 -0.76 14.19
C TYR A 68 3.30 0.10 13.02
N THR A 69 2.32 -0.39 12.24
CA THR A 69 1.83 0.34 11.06
C THR A 69 0.72 1.35 11.40
N LYS A 70 0.00 1.14 12.49
CA LYS A 70 -1.11 2.00 12.94
C LYS A 70 -0.66 3.44 13.25
N PRO A 71 0.44 3.69 14.00
CA PRO A 71 0.90 5.05 14.24
C PRO A 71 1.20 5.83 12.95
N VAL A 72 1.89 5.18 11.99
CA VAL A 72 2.19 5.79 10.68
C VAL A 72 0.90 6.08 9.91
N LYS A 73 -0.04 5.14 9.90
CA LYS A 73 -1.34 5.34 9.24
C LYS A 73 -2.11 6.53 9.82
N GLU A 74 -2.14 6.66 11.14
CA GLU A 74 -2.78 7.79 11.81
C GLU A 74 -2.12 9.12 11.46
N GLU A 75 -0.80 9.16 11.33
CA GLU A 75 -0.08 10.36 10.87
C GLU A 75 -0.39 10.71 9.42
N VAL A 76 -0.46 9.72 8.53
CA VAL A 76 -0.90 9.93 7.14
C VAL A 76 -2.33 10.46 7.09
N ASP A 77 -3.23 9.95 7.92
CA ASP A 77 -4.63 10.40 7.96
C ASP A 77 -4.76 11.82 8.55
N LYS A 78 -3.94 12.17 9.54
CA LYS A 78 -3.82 13.55 10.05
C LYS A 78 -3.27 14.49 8.98
N CYS A 79 -2.22 14.08 8.26
CA CYS A 79 -1.65 14.84 7.15
C CYS A 79 -2.69 15.11 6.05
N ARG A 80 -3.43 14.08 5.62
CA ARG A 80 -4.54 14.21 4.67
C ARG A 80 -5.58 15.20 5.16
N SER A 81 -6.01 15.06 6.41
CA SER A 81 -7.08 15.91 6.97
C SER A 81 -6.67 17.37 7.14
N LYS A 82 -5.40 17.61 7.48
CA LYS A 82 -4.84 18.96 7.65
C LYS A 82 -4.73 19.70 6.31
N PHE A 83 -4.00 19.13 5.36
CA PHE A 83 -3.55 19.84 4.15
C PHE A 83 -4.47 19.72 2.94
N THR A 84 -5.48 18.85 3.00
CA THR A 84 -6.30 18.58 1.80
C THR A 84 -7.78 18.66 2.11
N ARG A 85 -8.57 19.01 1.10
CA ARG A 85 -10.03 19.03 1.13
C ARG A 85 -10.58 18.05 0.11
N VAL A 86 -11.69 17.41 0.45
CA VAL A 86 -12.38 16.46 -0.42
C VAL A 86 -13.38 17.22 -1.28
N LEU A 87 -13.31 17.00 -2.59
CA LEU A 87 -14.30 17.44 -3.57
C LEU A 87 -15.25 16.27 -3.89
N SER A 88 -16.14 16.43 -4.87
CA SER A 88 -16.97 15.31 -5.33
C SER A 88 -16.13 14.12 -5.83
N LYS A 89 -16.77 12.95 -5.94
CA LYS A 89 -16.13 11.71 -6.42
C LYS A 89 -15.42 11.87 -7.77
N LYS A 90 -15.85 12.82 -8.60
CA LYS A 90 -15.26 13.14 -9.90
C LYS A 90 -13.84 13.74 -9.77
N TYR A 91 -13.60 14.50 -8.70
CA TYR A 91 -12.43 15.38 -8.58
C TYR A 91 -11.43 14.94 -7.50
N GLY A 92 -11.86 14.16 -6.50
CA GLY A 92 -10.97 13.64 -5.49
C GLY A 92 -10.58 14.68 -4.44
N ARG A 93 -9.28 14.95 -4.27
CA ARG A 93 -8.77 15.85 -3.21
C ARG A 93 -7.91 16.97 -3.78
N VAL A 94 -8.00 18.13 -3.14
CA VAL A 94 -7.22 19.33 -3.47
C VAL A 94 -6.56 19.91 -2.23
N MET A 95 -5.52 20.71 -2.44
CA MET A 95 -4.82 21.46 -1.41
C MET A 95 -4.54 22.89 -1.86
N LEU A 96 -4.22 23.77 -0.91
CA LEU A 96 -3.76 25.12 -1.22
C LEU A 96 -2.26 25.10 -1.56
N VAL A 97 -1.89 25.77 -2.65
CA VAL A 97 -0.49 25.83 -3.11
C VAL A 97 0.43 26.46 -2.06
N LYS A 98 -0.06 27.45 -1.32
CA LYS A 98 0.70 28.09 -0.22
C LYS A 98 1.10 27.12 0.90
N GLU A 99 0.36 26.01 1.06
CA GLU A 99 0.62 25.01 2.11
C GLU A 99 1.58 23.91 1.64
N LYS A 100 1.95 23.90 0.35
CA LYS A 100 2.78 22.86 -0.27
C LYS A 100 4.12 22.66 0.43
N ALA A 101 4.81 23.75 0.76
CA ALA A 101 6.11 23.65 1.43
C ALA A 101 6.01 23.03 2.83
N GLU A 102 4.92 23.29 3.57
CA GLU A 102 4.70 22.66 4.88
C GLU A 102 4.28 21.19 4.73
N PHE A 103 3.41 20.90 3.77
CA PHE A 103 3.00 19.55 3.42
C PHE A 103 4.21 18.66 3.08
N GLU A 104 5.12 19.13 2.23
CA GLU A 104 6.32 18.37 1.83
C GLU A 104 7.24 18.07 3.02
N LYS A 105 7.37 19.00 3.98
CA LYS A 105 8.12 18.75 5.22
C LYS A 105 7.47 17.64 6.05
N VAL A 106 6.15 17.66 6.21
CA VAL A 106 5.42 16.62 6.95
C VAL A 106 5.51 15.28 6.24
N VAL A 107 5.40 15.26 4.91
CA VAL A 107 5.58 14.05 4.11
C VAL A 107 6.97 13.46 4.32
N GLN A 108 8.01 14.28 4.32
CA GLN A 108 9.37 13.79 4.52
C GLN A 108 9.53 13.18 5.92
N ALA A 109 9.02 13.84 6.96
CA ALA A 109 9.03 13.29 8.32
C ALA A 109 8.30 11.93 8.42
N ILE A 110 7.19 11.76 7.69
CA ILE A 110 6.48 10.46 7.62
C ILE A 110 7.33 9.42 6.90
N ARG A 111 8.03 9.78 5.82
CA ARG A 111 8.93 8.86 5.10
C ARG A 111 10.08 8.39 5.99
N ASP A 112 10.71 9.31 6.72
CA ASP A 112 11.82 8.98 7.62
C ASP A 112 11.36 8.01 8.71
N LYS A 113 10.16 8.22 9.27
CA LYS A 113 9.55 7.27 10.22
C LYS A 113 9.24 5.91 9.62
N ILE A 114 8.82 5.86 8.35
CA ILE A 114 8.59 4.59 7.65
C ILE A 114 9.90 3.81 7.50
N GLU A 115 10.99 4.49 7.16
CA GLU A 115 12.30 3.83 7.03
C GLU A 115 12.81 3.33 8.39
N GLN A 116 12.72 4.14 9.45
CA GLN A 116 13.04 3.69 10.81
C GLN A 116 12.21 2.46 11.21
N TYR A 117 10.91 2.48 10.93
CA TYR A 117 10.01 1.35 11.17
C TYR A 117 10.46 0.08 10.41
N LYS A 118 10.84 0.21 9.14
CA LYS A 118 11.33 -0.92 8.34
C LYS A 118 12.57 -1.54 8.96
N GLU A 119 13.50 -0.73 9.44
CA GLU A 119 14.71 -1.22 10.13
C GLU A 119 14.37 -1.97 11.42
N GLU A 120 13.52 -1.38 12.28
CA GLU A 120 13.12 -1.97 13.56
C GLU A 120 12.42 -3.33 13.38
N VAL A 121 11.56 -3.44 12.38
CA VAL A 121 10.70 -4.63 12.19
C VAL A 121 11.33 -5.69 11.29
N SER A 122 12.37 -5.37 10.53
CA SER A 122 13.09 -6.34 9.68
C SER A 122 13.55 -7.58 10.46
N HIS A 123 14.14 -7.39 11.65
CA HIS A 123 14.59 -8.51 12.49
C HIS A 123 13.43 -9.38 12.96
N ILE A 124 12.33 -8.75 13.40
CA ILE A 124 11.13 -9.45 13.87
C ILE A 124 10.50 -10.27 12.74
N LEU A 125 10.44 -9.72 11.53
CA LEU A 125 9.92 -10.43 10.36
C LEU A 125 10.76 -11.66 10.04
N ASN A 126 12.09 -11.55 10.05
CA ASN A 126 12.97 -12.69 9.80
C ASN A 126 12.77 -13.80 10.85
N LEU A 127 12.65 -13.45 12.13
CA LEU A 127 12.38 -14.44 13.17
C LEU A 127 11.05 -15.18 12.95
N GLN A 128 9.99 -14.47 12.55
CA GLN A 128 8.70 -15.09 12.28
C GLN A 128 8.72 -15.94 10.99
N ILE A 129 9.41 -15.48 9.95
CA ILE A 129 9.62 -16.24 8.70
C ILE A 129 10.29 -17.58 9.03
N GLU A 130 11.39 -17.57 9.79
CA GLU A 130 12.09 -18.79 10.18
C GLU A 130 11.24 -19.67 11.10
N LYS A 131 10.51 -19.08 12.05
CA LYS A 131 9.61 -19.83 12.92
C LYS A 131 8.53 -20.56 12.13
N THR A 132 7.84 -19.88 11.22
CA THR A 132 6.81 -20.50 10.36
C THR A 132 7.42 -21.55 9.43
N LYS A 133 8.64 -21.33 8.93
CA LYS A 133 9.36 -22.33 8.14
C LYS A 133 9.61 -23.61 8.95
N GLN A 134 10.11 -23.46 10.19
CA GLN A 134 10.34 -24.59 11.10
C GLN A 134 9.04 -25.32 11.44
N GLU A 135 7.96 -24.59 11.74
CA GLU A 135 6.63 -25.18 12.00
C GLU A 135 6.15 -26.05 10.82
N LEU A 136 6.35 -25.59 9.58
CA LEU A 136 6.00 -26.38 8.40
C LEU A 136 6.93 -27.58 8.19
N ILE A 137 8.24 -27.44 8.43
CA ILE A 137 9.18 -28.56 8.36
C ILE A 137 8.77 -29.64 9.35
N GLU A 138 8.54 -29.28 10.62
CA GLU A 138 8.11 -30.22 11.67
C GLU A 138 6.78 -30.90 11.33
N TYR A 139 5.84 -30.15 10.73
CA TYR A 139 4.54 -30.68 10.32
C TYR A 139 4.65 -31.71 9.17
N PHE A 140 5.43 -31.40 8.13
CA PHE A 140 5.51 -32.23 6.93
C PHE A 140 6.51 -33.40 7.06
N THR A 141 7.54 -33.27 7.90
CA THR A 141 8.57 -34.32 8.10
C THR A 141 7.98 -35.71 8.38
N PRO A 142 7.13 -35.93 9.39
CA PRO A 142 6.58 -37.25 9.66
C PRO A 142 5.69 -37.78 8.51
N ILE A 143 5.05 -36.88 7.76
CA ILE A 143 4.19 -37.25 6.63
C ILE A 143 5.04 -37.79 5.47
N LEU A 144 6.14 -37.11 5.14
CA LEU A 144 7.04 -37.51 4.07
C LEU A 144 7.96 -38.68 4.47
N MET A 145 8.25 -38.86 5.76
CA MET A 145 8.95 -40.06 6.24
C MET A 145 8.11 -41.33 6.02
N GLU A 146 6.78 -41.25 6.21
CA GLU A 146 5.89 -42.39 5.96
C GLU A 146 5.62 -42.62 4.47
N GLN A 147 5.56 -41.54 3.69
CA GLN A 147 5.29 -41.58 2.24
C GLN A 147 6.27 -40.67 1.50
N PRO A 148 7.52 -41.12 1.31
CA PRO A 148 8.53 -40.31 0.65
C PRO A 148 8.18 -40.12 -0.83
N PRO A 149 8.28 -38.89 -1.36
CA PRO A 149 8.03 -38.65 -2.78
C PRO A 149 9.11 -39.31 -3.64
N ASP A 150 8.75 -39.72 -4.86
CA ASP A 150 9.65 -40.40 -5.81
C ASP A 150 10.95 -39.62 -6.04
N GLN A 151 10.88 -38.28 -6.06
CA GLN A 151 12.05 -37.43 -6.20
C GLN A 151 13.05 -37.62 -5.05
N LEU A 152 12.57 -37.79 -3.82
CA LEU A 152 13.42 -38.02 -2.65
C LEU A 152 14.02 -39.45 -2.68
N LEU A 153 13.23 -40.43 -3.11
CA LEU A 153 13.69 -41.81 -3.31
C LEU A 153 14.78 -41.92 -4.39
N GLN A 154 14.69 -41.11 -5.46
CA GLN A 154 15.69 -41.07 -6.52
C GLN A 154 17.01 -40.43 -6.09
N LEU A 155 16.98 -39.53 -5.10
CA LEU A 155 18.17 -38.88 -4.57
C LEU A 155 18.94 -39.79 -3.61
N ASN A 156 18.23 -40.67 -2.88
CA ASN A 156 18.81 -41.50 -1.83
C ASN A 156 18.68 -43.00 -2.19
N ASN A 157 19.78 -43.60 -2.63
CA ASN A 157 19.81 -44.95 -3.21
C ASN A 157 19.58 -46.12 -2.23
N GLU A 158 19.54 -45.91 -0.91
CA GLU A 158 19.57 -47.03 0.06
C GLU A 158 18.67 -46.84 1.28
N ARG A 159 18.59 -45.61 1.85
CA ARG A 159 17.75 -45.30 3.00
C ARG A 159 17.51 -43.79 3.08
N ILE A 160 16.27 -43.39 3.38
CA ILE A 160 15.93 -41.98 3.67
C ILE A 160 16.04 -41.78 5.17
N GLU A 161 16.89 -40.85 5.59
CA GLU A 161 16.96 -40.38 6.97
C GLU A 161 16.06 -39.16 7.18
N GLU A 162 15.70 -38.88 8.43
CA GLU A 162 14.85 -37.73 8.76
C GLU A 162 15.47 -36.40 8.31
N GLU A 163 16.80 -36.29 8.39
CA GLU A 163 17.52 -35.09 7.97
C GLU A 163 17.44 -34.85 6.46
N ASP A 164 17.41 -35.92 5.66
CA ASP A 164 17.21 -35.83 4.21
C ASP A 164 15.82 -35.26 3.88
N VAL A 165 14.79 -35.72 4.61
CA VAL A 165 13.43 -35.22 4.46
C VAL A 165 13.35 -33.74 4.85
N LYS A 166 13.95 -33.35 5.99
CA LYS A 166 13.98 -31.95 6.43
C LYS A 166 14.65 -31.04 5.40
N THR A 167 15.81 -31.46 4.88
CA THR A 167 16.55 -30.73 3.85
C THR A 167 15.72 -30.59 2.57
N TYR A 168 15.01 -31.65 2.16
CA TYR A 168 14.13 -31.62 0.99
C TYR A 168 12.95 -30.67 1.17
N ILE A 169 12.27 -30.71 2.34
CA ILE A 169 11.18 -29.78 2.65
C ILE A 169 11.70 -28.34 2.68
N GLU A 170 12.84 -28.10 3.33
CA GLU A 170 13.47 -26.79 3.39
C GLU A 170 13.77 -26.24 1.99
N TRP A 171 14.29 -27.06 1.09
CA TRP A 171 14.53 -26.68 -0.31
C TRP A 171 13.23 -26.33 -1.06
N LEU A 172 12.15 -27.09 -0.85
CA LEU A 172 10.85 -26.80 -1.45
C LEU A 172 10.27 -25.48 -0.92
N LEU A 173 10.30 -25.28 0.39
CA LEU A 173 9.78 -24.08 1.05
C LEU A 173 10.62 -22.83 0.72
N GLY A 174 11.94 -22.95 0.62
CA GLY A 174 12.84 -21.83 0.34
C GLY A 174 12.56 -21.10 -0.97
N LYS A 175 11.80 -21.71 -1.89
CA LYS A 175 11.35 -21.07 -3.15
C LYS A 175 10.14 -20.17 -2.98
N GLU A 176 9.31 -20.43 -1.97
CA GLU A 176 8.02 -19.75 -1.76
C GLU A 176 8.08 -18.71 -0.63
N PHE A 177 9.02 -18.87 0.31
CA PHE A 177 9.17 -17.94 1.43
C PHE A 177 9.80 -16.61 0.97
N PRO A 178 9.11 -15.47 1.19
CA PRO A 178 9.67 -14.16 0.91
C PRO A 178 10.68 -13.75 1.99
N THR A 179 11.61 -12.87 1.65
CA THR A 179 12.49 -12.23 2.63
C THR A 179 11.79 -11.04 3.32
N ALA A 180 12.24 -10.66 4.52
CA ALA A 180 11.75 -9.45 5.18
C ALA A 180 11.88 -8.20 4.28
N GLU A 181 12.98 -8.07 3.54
CA GLU A 181 13.19 -6.98 2.58
C GLU A 181 12.10 -6.96 1.49
N GLN A 182 11.76 -8.12 0.91
CA GLN A 182 10.72 -8.21 -0.12
C GLN A 182 9.33 -7.85 0.42
N ILE A 183 9.06 -8.15 1.69
CA ILE A 183 7.82 -7.78 2.36
C ILE A 183 7.80 -6.27 2.62
N LEU A 184 8.87 -5.73 3.22
CA LEU A 184 8.98 -4.32 3.59
C LEU A 184 9.04 -3.38 2.38
N LYS A 185 9.52 -3.84 1.22
CA LYS A 185 9.42 -3.10 -0.06
C LYS A 185 7.98 -2.74 -0.45
N ARG A 186 6.98 -3.50 0.02
CA ARG A 186 5.57 -3.22 -0.26
C ARG A 186 5.01 -2.06 0.60
N VAL A 187 5.74 -1.66 1.64
CA VAL A 187 5.40 -0.53 2.51
C VAL A 187 5.88 0.75 1.84
N GLU A 188 4.96 1.40 1.14
CA GLU A 188 5.25 2.57 0.32
C GLU A 188 4.36 3.75 0.70
N PHE A 189 4.96 4.93 0.76
CA PHE A 189 4.26 6.19 0.94
C PHE A 189 4.66 7.20 -0.13
N TYR A 190 3.71 7.56 -0.98
CA TYR A 190 3.93 8.48 -2.08
C TYR A 190 2.76 9.43 -2.26
N HIS A 191 3.04 10.54 -2.94
CA HIS A 191 2.03 11.51 -3.33
C HIS A 191 2.24 11.96 -4.77
N VAL A 192 1.17 12.41 -5.40
CA VAL A 192 1.18 12.96 -6.76
C VAL A 192 0.43 14.28 -6.75
N PHE A 193 1.05 15.33 -7.29
CA PHE A 193 0.40 16.60 -7.55
C PHE A 193 -0.11 16.64 -8.99
N LYS A 194 -1.31 17.19 -9.18
CA LYS A 194 -1.89 17.43 -10.51
C LYS A 194 -2.44 18.85 -10.57
N ASP A 195 -2.19 19.54 -11.69
CA ASP A 195 -2.67 20.90 -11.86
C ASP A 195 -4.11 20.93 -12.34
N VAL A 196 -4.78 22.06 -12.05
CA VAL A 196 -6.06 22.39 -12.66
C VAL A 196 -5.88 22.47 -14.18
N THR A 197 -6.88 21.98 -14.92
CA THR A 197 -6.93 21.97 -16.38
C THR A 197 -8.06 22.85 -16.89
N LEU A 198 -8.03 23.22 -18.18
CA LEU A 198 -9.13 23.96 -18.81
C LEU A 198 -10.46 23.19 -18.75
N GLN A 199 -10.44 21.87 -18.79
CA GLN A 199 -11.65 21.04 -18.67
C GLN A 199 -12.29 21.18 -17.29
N ASN A 200 -11.48 21.34 -16.23
CA ASN A 200 -12.03 21.58 -14.89
C ASN A 200 -12.78 22.92 -14.83
N LEU A 201 -12.24 23.96 -15.48
CA LEU A 201 -12.83 25.30 -15.48
C LEU A 201 -14.10 25.43 -16.35
N GLN A 202 -14.39 24.43 -17.18
CA GLN A 202 -15.63 24.37 -17.96
C GLN A 202 -16.79 23.72 -17.18
N ASP A 203 -16.51 23.12 -16.01
CA ASP A 203 -17.53 22.45 -15.21
C ASP A 203 -17.95 23.34 -14.03
N GLU A 204 -19.20 23.78 -14.02
CA GLU A 204 -19.76 24.57 -12.92
C GLU A 204 -19.71 23.84 -11.57
N GLN A 205 -19.80 22.50 -11.57
CA GLN A 205 -19.71 21.69 -10.36
C GLN A 205 -18.33 21.82 -9.69
N PHE A 206 -17.27 22.06 -10.47
CA PHE A 206 -15.93 22.24 -9.93
C PHE A 206 -15.87 23.47 -9.02
N TYR A 207 -16.45 24.59 -9.46
CA TYR A 207 -16.49 25.84 -8.67
C TYR A 207 -17.30 25.66 -7.38
N GLN A 208 -18.48 25.03 -7.48
CA GLN A 208 -19.33 24.74 -6.32
C GLN A 208 -18.60 23.85 -5.29
N ASP A 209 -17.90 22.82 -5.76
CA ASP A 209 -17.14 21.91 -4.89
C ASP A 209 -15.99 22.63 -4.19
N ILE A 210 -15.25 23.48 -4.90
CA ILE A 210 -14.14 24.27 -4.36
C ILE A 210 -14.63 25.26 -3.31
N GLU A 211 -15.67 26.05 -3.62
CA GLU A 211 -16.24 27.01 -2.67
C GLU A 211 -16.76 26.33 -1.40
N LYS A 212 -17.42 25.17 -1.56
CA LYS A 212 -17.91 24.37 -0.44
C LYS A 212 -16.76 23.81 0.40
N ALA A 213 -15.72 23.29 -0.25
CA ALA A 213 -14.56 22.67 0.40
C ALA A 213 -13.74 23.67 1.23
N PHE A 214 -13.66 24.92 0.78
CA PHE A 214 -12.87 25.99 1.41
C PHE A 214 -13.75 27.10 2.04
N LYS A 215 -15.02 26.81 2.33
CA LYS A 215 -15.98 27.78 2.88
C LYS A 215 -15.48 28.47 4.16
N ARG A 216 -14.68 27.78 4.97
CA ARG A 216 -14.12 28.30 6.23
C ARG A 216 -12.90 29.18 6.02
N ASP A 217 -12.22 29.05 4.88
CA ASP A 217 -10.98 29.75 4.56
C ASP A 217 -11.22 31.17 4.01
N GLN A 218 -12.49 31.57 3.85
CA GLN A 218 -12.93 32.90 3.38
C GLN A 218 -12.17 33.38 2.12
N MET A 219 -11.91 32.45 1.20
CA MET A 219 -11.16 32.74 -0.01
C MET A 219 -12.03 33.46 -1.04
N TYR A 220 -11.42 34.41 -1.75
CA TYR A 220 -12.01 35.03 -2.92
C TYR A 220 -11.54 34.28 -4.17
N TRP A 221 -12.48 33.71 -4.94
CA TRP A 221 -12.15 32.85 -6.06
C TRP A 221 -12.11 33.61 -7.40
N PRO A 222 -11.17 33.29 -8.31
CA PRO A 222 -11.00 34.00 -9.57
C PRO A 222 -12.27 34.11 -10.44
N HIS A 223 -13.12 33.08 -10.46
CA HIS A 223 -14.35 33.07 -11.26
C HIS A 223 -15.42 34.04 -10.73
N GLN A 224 -15.36 34.43 -9.46
CA GLN A 224 -16.31 35.38 -8.85
C GLN A 224 -16.13 36.81 -9.40
N LYS A 225 -14.91 37.16 -9.85
CA LYS A 225 -14.63 38.44 -10.54
C LYS A 225 -15.36 38.53 -11.88
N GLN A 226 -15.41 37.43 -12.63
CA GLN A 226 -16.04 37.40 -13.96
C GLN A 226 -17.56 37.57 -13.85
N ILE A 227 -18.20 36.90 -12.89
CA ILE A 227 -19.64 37.04 -12.64
C ILE A 227 -20.02 38.48 -12.29
N GLN A 228 -19.21 39.17 -11.49
CA GLN A 228 -19.46 40.58 -11.16
C GLN A 228 -19.29 41.49 -12.39
N ALA A 229 -18.25 41.29 -13.20
CA ALA A 229 -18.04 42.08 -14.41
C ALA A 229 -19.17 41.91 -15.44
N GLU A 230 -19.71 40.71 -15.60
CA GLU A 230 -20.85 40.42 -16.49
C GLU A 230 -22.15 41.05 -15.98
N LEU A 231 -22.38 41.09 -14.67
CA LEU A 231 -23.54 41.76 -14.05
C LEU A 231 -23.49 43.30 -14.16
N TYR A 232 -22.32 43.92 -14.27
CA TYR A 232 -22.18 45.36 -14.48
C TYR A 232 -22.29 45.78 -15.95
N LEU A 233 -22.26 44.82 -16.89
CA LEU A 233 -22.36 45.05 -18.33
C LEU A 233 -23.73 44.66 -18.91
N ALA A 234 -24.64 44.13 -18.09
CA ALA A 234 -26.02 43.78 -18.44
C ALA A 234 -27.00 44.85 -17.95
#